data_AF-A0A363NY49-F1
#
_entry.id   AF-A0A363NY49-F1
#
_cell.length_a   1.000
_cell.length_b   1.000
_cell.length_c   1.000
_cell.angle_alpha   90.00
_cell.angle_beta   90.00
_cell.angle_gamma   90.00
#
_symmetry.space_group_name_H-M   'P 1'
#
loop_
_entity.id
_entity.type
_entity.pdbx_description
1 polymer ?
#
loop_
_entity_poly.entity_id
_entity_poly.type
_entity_poly.pdbx_seq_one_letter_code
_entity_poly.pdbx_strand_id
1 'polypeptide(L)'
;MMLTLTQQCNPIIIVIICIFDYNIRSKLRIMKIEIWSDIICPFCYIGLTKLELALQEAAPEVQTEMIWKSYQLNPEFPEDAAGMPTYDYLVRTKGMSMDDIVAMTGQLSAQGKELGIALNFDQAIVVNTKKAHRLLHFAQAHGKGTTLKKALFKAHFTDGLDVNDNPTLIELAGLAGLPEQGVRELLASDNYAYDVSQDIQEGVNLGLRGVPFFVFDRKYAIPGAQPMEVFHNTIQECLANQVTPLQQRGEDGPSCDPETGKCE
;
A
#
# COMPACT_ATOMS: atom_id res chain seq x y z
N MET A 1 36.60 -1.82 -53.51
CA MET A 1 37.05 -0.68 -52.70
C MET A 1 36.20 -0.66 -51.45
N MET A 2 36.67 -1.34 -50.40
CA MET A 2 36.02 -1.40 -49.09
C MET A 2 36.08 -0.01 -48.44
N LEU A 3 34.92 0.52 -48.03
CA LEU A 3 34.83 1.62 -47.07
C LEU A 3 34.10 1.06 -45.84
N THR A 4 34.87 0.41 -44.99
CA THR A 4 34.49 0.11 -43.60
C THR A 4 34.45 1.42 -42.83
N LEU A 5 33.24 1.97 -42.63
CA LEU A 5 32.98 3.00 -41.63
C LEU A 5 32.98 2.33 -40.25
N THR A 6 34.14 2.26 -39.62
CA THR A 6 34.24 1.99 -38.19
C THR A 6 33.68 3.20 -37.44
N GLN A 7 32.41 3.11 -37.03
CA GLN A 7 31.77 4.07 -36.15
C GLN A 7 32.40 3.91 -34.76
N GLN A 8 33.46 4.67 -34.48
CA GLN A 8 33.98 4.82 -33.13
C GLN A 8 32.94 5.57 -32.30
N CYS A 9 32.10 4.82 -31.58
CA CYS A 9 31.24 5.41 -30.56
C CYS A 9 32.12 5.99 -29.45
N ASN A 10 32.13 7.33 -29.35
CA ASN A 10 32.82 8.04 -28.28
C ASN A 10 32.17 7.67 -26.93
N PRO A 11 32.93 7.15 -25.94
CA PRO A 11 32.37 6.73 -24.65
C PRO A 11 31.58 7.84 -23.93
N ILE A 12 31.95 9.11 -24.15
CA ILE A 12 31.23 10.26 -23.59
C ILE A 12 29.83 10.40 -24.20
N ILE A 13 29.68 10.15 -25.51
CA ILE A 13 28.40 10.23 -26.21
C ILE A 13 27.48 9.08 -25.81
N ILE A 14 28.02 7.87 -25.62
CA ILE A 14 27.26 6.72 -25.09
C ILE A 14 26.75 7.04 -23.68
N VAL A 15 27.60 7.58 -22.80
CA VAL A 15 27.21 7.92 -21.43
C VAL A 15 26.13 9.00 -21.42
N ILE A 16 26.24 10.04 -22.25
CA ILE A 16 25.22 11.09 -22.37
C ILE A 16 23.89 10.52 -22.88
N ILE A 17 23.90 9.67 -23.91
CA ILE A 17 22.69 9.03 -24.45
C ILE A 17 22.06 8.10 -23.39
N CYS A 18 22.86 7.28 -22.70
CA CYS A 18 22.36 6.42 -21.64
C CYS A 18 21.78 7.20 -20.44
N ILE A 19 22.40 8.32 -20.05
CA ILE A 19 21.88 9.19 -18.99
C ILE A 19 20.58 9.87 -19.44
N PHE A 20 20.50 10.29 -20.71
CA PHE A 20 19.30 10.92 -21.26
C PHE A 20 18.14 9.92 -21.40
N ASP A 21 18.41 8.71 -21.89
CA ASP A 21 17.45 7.61 -21.97
C ASP A 21 17.02 7.09 -20.59
N TYR A 22 17.93 7.01 -19.62
CA TYR A 22 17.60 6.65 -18.24
C TYR A 22 16.67 7.68 -17.60
N ASN A 23 16.95 8.98 -17.75
CA ASN A 23 16.12 10.06 -17.23
C ASN A 23 14.73 10.16 -17.90
N ILE A 24 14.60 9.77 -19.17
CA ILE A 24 13.30 9.72 -19.85
C ILE A 24 12.54 8.46 -19.45
N ARG A 25 13.20 7.29 -19.38
CA ARG A 25 12.58 6.03 -18.96
C ARG A 25 12.17 6.03 -17.49
N SER A 26 12.93 6.69 -16.60
CA SER A 26 12.55 6.85 -15.20
C SER A 26 11.31 7.72 -15.04
N LYS A 27 11.17 8.79 -15.83
CA LYS A 27 10.00 9.68 -15.84
C LYS A 27 8.72 9.07 -16.46
N LEU A 28 8.85 8.03 -17.29
CA LEU A 28 7.72 7.37 -17.95
C LEU A 28 7.25 6.10 -17.23
N ARG A 29 7.92 5.69 -16.16
CA ARG A 29 7.57 4.50 -15.40
C ARG A 29 6.71 4.87 -14.20
N ILE A 30 5.58 4.19 -14.07
CA ILE A 30 4.79 4.15 -12.84
C ILE A 30 5.28 2.95 -12.03
N MET A 31 5.83 3.19 -10.84
CA MET A 31 6.14 2.13 -9.88
C MET A 31 4.86 1.75 -9.13
N LYS A 32 4.45 0.49 -9.23
CA LYS A 32 3.28 -0.03 -8.53
C LYS A 32 3.70 -0.56 -7.17
N ILE A 33 3.00 -0.11 -6.12
CA ILE A 33 3.27 -0.53 -4.75
C ILE A 33 1.97 -1.00 -4.15
N GLU A 34 1.87 -2.30 -3.91
CA GLU A 34 0.72 -2.92 -3.27
C GLU A 34 0.93 -3.01 -1.77
N ILE A 35 -0.06 -2.57 -1.00
CA ILE A 35 0.09 -2.37 0.43
C ILE A 35 -1.03 -3.07 1.17
N TRP A 36 -0.74 -4.24 1.75
CA TRP A 36 -1.64 -4.90 2.68
C TRP A 36 -1.54 -4.22 4.04
N SER A 37 -2.66 -3.69 4.50
CA SER A 37 -2.68 -2.86 5.70
C SER A 37 -4.05 -2.83 6.35
N ASP A 38 -4.10 -2.97 7.68
CA ASP A 38 -5.31 -2.70 8.46
C ASP A 38 -5.36 -1.24 8.96
N ILE A 39 -6.56 -0.71 9.19
CA ILE A 39 -6.79 0.67 9.67
C ILE A 39 -6.36 0.82 11.13
N ILE A 40 -6.61 -0.20 11.95
CA ILE A 40 -6.32 -0.22 13.39
C ILE A 40 -4.88 -0.69 13.70
N CYS A 41 -4.01 -0.78 12.70
CA CYS A 41 -2.63 -1.23 12.88
C CYS A 41 -1.67 -0.02 12.96
N PRO A 42 -1.03 0.24 14.11
CA PRO A 42 -0.13 1.39 14.26
C PRO A 42 1.12 1.27 13.39
N PHE A 43 1.63 0.05 13.21
CA PHE A 43 2.74 -0.22 12.30
C PHE A 43 2.39 0.04 10.84
N CYS A 44 1.13 -0.12 10.44
CA CYS A 44 0.74 0.23 9.08
C CYS A 44 0.82 1.73 8.83
N TYR A 45 0.44 2.55 9.82
CA TYR A 45 0.56 4.00 9.71
C TYR A 45 2.03 4.42 9.67
N ILE A 46 2.85 3.95 10.61
CA ILE A 46 4.31 4.18 10.63
C ILE A 46 4.96 3.74 9.32
N GLY A 47 4.63 2.54 8.84
CA GLY A 47 5.18 1.97 7.61
C GLY A 47 4.82 2.79 6.37
N LEU A 48 3.58 3.25 6.25
CA LEU A 48 3.17 4.15 5.17
C LEU A 48 3.97 5.46 5.22
N THR A 49 4.09 6.08 6.39
CA THR A 49 4.84 7.34 6.52
C THR A 49 6.30 7.17 6.12
N LYS A 50 6.95 6.08 6.56
CA LYS A 50 8.32 5.76 6.14
C LYS A 50 8.44 5.51 4.63
N LEU A 51 7.48 4.82 4.03
CA LEU A 51 7.45 4.60 2.58
C LEU A 51 7.32 5.92 1.81
N GLU A 52 6.39 6.80 2.22
CA GLU A 52 6.19 8.10 1.58
C GLU A 52 7.47 8.96 1.64
N LEU A 53 8.11 9.03 2.82
CA LEU A 53 9.40 9.71 2.99
C LEU A 53 10.48 9.09 2.10
N ALA A 54 10.57 7.76 2.08
CA ALA A 54 11.56 7.06 1.28
C ALA A 54 11.40 7.30 -0.23
N LEU A 55 10.16 7.34 -0.72
CA LEU A 55 9.87 7.68 -2.12
C LEU A 55 10.25 9.13 -2.43
N GLN A 56 9.96 10.06 -1.53
CA GLN A 56 10.31 11.47 -1.69
C GLN A 56 11.84 11.67 -1.72
N GLU A 57 12.59 10.94 -0.91
CA GLU A 57 14.06 11.05 -0.84
C GLU A 57 14.76 10.31 -1.99
N ALA A 58 14.35 9.08 -2.28
CA ALA A 58 15.07 8.20 -3.20
C ALA A 58 14.62 8.31 -4.66
N ALA A 59 13.40 8.78 -4.91
CA ALA A 59 12.78 8.76 -6.24
C ALA A 59 11.74 9.87 -6.47
N PRO A 60 12.05 11.15 -6.19
CA PRO A 60 11.06 12.24 -6.23
C PRO A 60 10.44 12.47 -7.62
N GLU A 61 11.12 12.09 -8.69
CA GLU A 61 10.63 12.19 -10.06
C GLU A 61 9.84 10.97 -10.56
N VAL A 62 9.77 9.89 -9.77
CA VAL A 62 9.11 8.64 -10.17
C VAL A 62 7.63 8.71 -9.82
N GLN A 63 6.79 8.47 -10.82
CA GLN A 63 5.36 8.34 -10.58
C GLN A 63 5.10 7.03 -9.82
N THR A 64 4.35 7.10 -8.73
CA THR A 64 3.98 5.93 -7.93
C THR A 64 2.49 5.71 -7.96
N GLU A 65 2.09 4.45 -8.08
CA GLU A 65 0.71 4.01 -7.93
C GLU A 65 0.64 3.12 -6.69
N MET A 66 0.03 3.65 -5.63
CA MET A 66 -0.23 2.90 -4.41
C MET A 66 -1.56 2.17 -4.54
N ILE A 67 -1.50 0.84 -4.48
CA ILE A 67 -2.65 -0.04 -4.57
C ILE A 67 -2.90 -0.60 -3.16
N TRP A 68 -3.95 -0.15 -2.52
CA TRP A 68 -4.34 -0.60 -1.20
C TRP A 68 -4.97 -1.97 -1.27
N LYS A 69 -4.52 -2.82 -0.36
CA LYS A 69 -4.97 -4.18 -0.19
C LYS A 69 -5.49 -4.39 1.22
N SER A 70 -6.66 -5.00 1.33
CA SER A 70 -7.32 -5.21 2.61
C SER A 70 -6.61 -6.28 3.45
N TYR A 71 -6.53 -6.02 4.76
CA TYR A 71 -6.17 -7.01 5.78
C TYR A 71 -6.84 -6.65 7.09
N GLN A 72 -7.40 -7.64 7.79
CA GLN A 72 -8.01 -7.44 9.10
C GLN A 72 -7.17 -8.14 10.16
N LEU A 73 -6.70 -7.39 11.16
CA LEU A 73 -6.03 -7.95 12.33
C LEU A 73 -7.01 -8.77 13.18
N ASN A 74 -8.26 -8.30 13.27
CA ASN A 74 -9.30 -8.88 14.11
C ASN A 74 -10.60 -9.12 13.29
N PRO A 75 -10.60 -10.02 12.29
CA PRO A 75 -11.79 -10.27 11.46
C PRO A 75 -12.98 -10.79 12.29
N GLU A 76 -12.71 -11.47 13.40
CA GLU A 76 -13.72 -12.03 14.32
C GLU A 76 -14.28 -11.00 15.32
N PHE A 77 -13.79 -9.75 15.34
CA PHE A 77 -14.40 -8.72 16.18
C PHE A 77 -15.83 -8.47 15.68
N PRO A 78 -16.88 -8.50 16.51
CA PRO A 78 -18.25 -8.41 15.99
C PRO A 78 -18.51 -7.11 15.23
N GLU A 79 -19.19 -7.20 14.07
CA GLU A 79 -19.45 -6.05 13.20
C GLU A 79 -20.43 -5.03 13.81
N ASP A 80 -21.26 -5.46 14.77
CA ASP A 80 -22.29 -4.67 15.45
C ASP A 80 -21.94 -4.30 16.90
N ALA A 81 -20.78 -4.74 17.41
CA ALA A 81 -20.34 -4.42 18.75
C ALA A 81 -19.86 -2.97 18.85
N ALA A 82 -20.10 -2.37 20.02
CA ALA A 82 -19.39 -1.15 20.40
C ALA A 82 -17.88 -1.44 20.48
N GLY A 83 -17.07 -0.46 20.04
CA GLY A 83 -15.61 -0.58 20.12
C GLY A 83 -15.09 -0.77 21.54
N MET A 84 -13.90 -1.38 21.64
CA MET A 84 -13.23 -1.62 22.91
C MET A 84 -12.04 -0.65 23.05
N PRO A 85 -11.83 0.00 24.21
CA PRO A 85 -10.61 0.78 24.45
C PRO A 85 -9.35 -0.03 24.14
N THR A 86 -8.40 0.56 23.40
CA THR A 86 -7.24 -0.19 22.89
C THR A 86 -6.40 -0.80 24.01
N TYR A 87 -6.23 -0.10 25.14
CA TYR A 87 -5.50 -0.65 26.28
C TYR A 87 -6.19 -1.87 26.89
N ASP A 88 -7.50 -1.83 27.10
CA ASP A 88 -8.27 -2.97 27.61
C ASP A 88 -8.19 -4.16 26.65
N TYR A 89 -8.30 -3.89 25.34
CA TYR A 89 -8.16 -4.91 24.31
C TYR A 89 -6.76 -5.56 24.35
N LEU A 90 -5.70 -4.77 24.44
CA LEU A 90 -4.33 -5.27 24.47
C LEU A 90 -4.02 -6.02 25.76
N VAL A 91 -4.47 -5.56 26.93
CA VAL A 91 -4.34 -6.29 28.20
C VAL A 91 -4.97 -7.68 28.08
N ARG A 92 -6.21 -7.77 27.56
CA ARG A 92 -6.93 -9.04 27.39
C ARG A 92 -6.25 -9.98 26.40
N THR A 93 -5.79 -9.46 25.26
CA THR A 93 -5.27 -10.29 24.16
C THR A 93 -3.78 -10.63 24.28
N LYS A 94 -2.98 -9.76 24.90
CA LYS A 94 -1.54 -9.98 25.13
C LYS A 94 -1.23 -10.62 26.48
N GLY A 95 -2.17 -10.58 27.44
CA GLY A 95 -1.94 -11.08 28.79
C GLY A 95 -0.88 -10.29 29.57
N MET A 96 -0.67 -9.03 29.19
CA MET A 96 0.30 -8.11 29.81
C MET A 96 -0.39 -7.21 30.84
N SER A 97 0.37 -6.66 31.79
CA SER A 97 -0.17 -5.68 32.74
C SER A 97 -0.54 -4.37 32.03
N MET A 98 -1.41 -3.55 32.65
CA MET A 98 -1.77 -2.23 32.11
C MET A 98 -0.52 -1.35 31.96
N ASP A 99 0.38 -1.36 32.94
CA ASP A 99 1.62 -0.56 32.91
C ASP A 99 2.54 -0.98 31.75
N ASP A 100 2.66 -2.29 31.49
CA ASP A 100 3.45 -2.80 30.37
C ASP A 100 2.83 -2.42 29.02
N ILE A 101 1.50 -2.46 28.91
CA ILE A 101 0.79 -2.02 27.70
C ILE A 101 1.00 -0.53 27.46
N VAL A 102 0.85 0.31 28.48
CA VAL A 102 1.09 1.76 28.39
C VAL A 102 2.54 2.06 28.02
N ALA A 103 3.51 1.34 28.57
CA ALA A 103 4.92 1.49 28.21
C ALA A 103 5.18 1.10 26.74
N MET A 104 4.64 -0.04 26.29
CA MET A 104 4.78 -0.54 24.92
C MET A 104 4.15 0.42 23.90
N THR A 105 2.92 0.87 24.15
CA THR A 105 2.23 1.81 23.26
C THR A 105 2.89 3.18 23.28
N GLY A 106 3.42 3.62 24.43
CA GLY A 106 4.19 4.85 24.56
C GLY A 106 5.45 4.88 23.69
N GLN A 107 6.15 3.75 23.54
CA GLN A 107 7.27 3.63 22.60
C GLN A 107 6.83 3.80 21.14
N LEU A 108 5.66 3.25 20.78
CA LEU A 108 5.09 3.44 19.43
C LEU A 108 4.65 4.88 19.19
N SER A 109 4.03 5.52 20.18
CA SER A 109 3.66 6.95 20.11
C SER A 109 4.89 7.84 19.93
N ALA A 110 6.00 7.54 20.60
CA ALA A 110 7.26 8.25 20.41
C ALA A 110 7.80 8.11 18.97
N GLN A 111 7.82 6.89 18.43
CA GLN A 111 8.21 6.65 17.04
C GLN A 111 7.29 7.36 16.03
N GLY A 112 5.99 7.35 16.27
CA GLY A 112 5.03 8.10 15.44
C GLY A 112 5.34 9.60 15.45
N LYS A 113 5.63 10.16 16.63
CA LYS A 113 5.95 11.58 16.79
C LYS A 113 7.21 11.99 16.03
N GLU A 114 8.25 11.14 16.01
CA GLU A 114 9.46 11.37 15.20
C GLU A 114 9.15 11.46 13.70
N LEU A 115 8.10 10.77 13.25
CA LEU A 115 7.62 10.78 11.87
C LEU A 115 6.52 11.83 11.62
N GLY A 116 6.19 12.67 12.60
CA GLY A 116 5.15 13.70 12.49
C GLY A 116 3.72 13.19 12.55
N ILE A 117 3.49 11.95 13.01
CA ILE A 117 2.14 11.38 13.21
C ILE A 117 1.81 11.20 14.70
N ALA A 118 0.55 11.39 15.07
CA ALA A 118 0.08 11.21 16.44
C ALA A 118 -0.62 9.85 16.60
N LEU A 119 -0.10 9.01 17.50
CA LEU A 119 -0.70 7.74 17.90
C LEU A 119 -1.17 7.84 19.36
N ASN A 120 -2.43 8.20 19.55
CA ASN A 120 -3.09 8.42 20.84
C ASN A 120 -3.88 7.17 21.25
N PHE A 121 -3.18 6.16 21.79
CA PHE A 121 -3.78 4.87 22.14
C PHE A 121 -4.76 4.93 23.32
N ASP A 122 -4.71 6.00 24.11
CA ASP A 122 -5.65 6.32 25.18
C ASP A 122 -7.06 6.64 24.67
N GLN A 123 -7.15 7.18 23.45
CA GLN A 123 -8.41 7.52 22.77
C GLN A 123 -8.82 6.48 21.72
N ALA A 124 -7.86 5.73 21.18
CA ALA A 124 -8.12 4.74 20.15
C ALA A 124 -9.00 3.58 20.65
N ILE A 125 -9.94 3.17 19.82
CA ILE A 125 -10.81 2.01 20.08
C ILE A 125 -10.64 0.93 19.01
N VAL A 126 -10.60 -0.33 19.44
CA VAL A 126 -10.58 -1.49 18.56
C VAL A 126 -12.00 -1.82 18.13
N VAL A 127 -12.21 -1.91 16.82
CA VAL A 127 -13.49 -2.18 16.15
C VAL A 127 -13.28 -3.15 14.99
N ASN A 128 -14.35 -3.71 14.44
CA ASN A 128 -14.26 -4.40 13.16
C ASN A 128 -13.98 -3.40 12.02
N THR A 129 -12.99 -3.69 11.17
CA THR A 129 -12.57 -2.77 10.10
C THR A 129 -13.15 -3.09 8.72
N LYS A 130 -14.03 -4.08 8.58
CA LYS A 130 -14.57 -4.55 7.30
C LYS A 130 -15.28 -3.44 6.52
N LYS A 131 -16.11 -2.62 7.18
CA LYS A 131 -16.78 -1.48 6.53
C LYS A 131 -15.76 -0.45 6.01
N ALA A 132 -14.75 -0.12 6.81
CA ALA A 132 -13.68 0.79 6.40
C ALA A 132 -12.88 0.24 5.22
N HIS A 133 -12.60 -1.07 5.18
CA HIS A 133 -11.94 -1.71 4.04
C HIS A 133 -12.79 -1.68 2.77
N ARG A 134 -14.09 -1.99 2.88
CA ARG A 134 -15.03 -1.88 1.75
C ARG A 134 -15.09 -0.45 1.21
N LEU A 135 -15.13 0.54 2.10
CA LEU A 135 -15.04 1.95 1.73
C LEU A 135 -13.71 2.30 1.05
N LEU A 136 -12.60 1.70 1.50
CA LEU A 136 -11.29 1.89 0.90
C LEU A 136 -11.21 1.35 -0.54
N HIS A 137 -11.83 0.20 -0.82
CA HIS A 137 -11.97 -0.29 -2.21
C HIS A 137 -12.76 0.68 -3.09
N PHE A 138 -13.90 1.18 -2.59
CA PHE A 138 -14.68 2.20 -3.29
C PHE A 138 -13.88 3.47 -3.54
N ALA A 139 -13.12 3.94 -2.54
CA ALA A 139 -12.26 5.10 -2.67
C ALA A 139 -11.15 4.90 -3.71
N GLN A 140 -10.55 3.71 -3.74
CA GLN A 140 -9.53 3.35 -4.72
C GLN A 140 -10.07 3.38 -6.14
N ALA A 141 -11.28 2.87 -6.38
CA ALA A 141 -11.95 2.97 -7.69
C ALA A 141 -12.17 4.42 -8.16
N HIS A 142 -12.16 5.40 -7.24
CA HIS A 142 -12.28 6.83 -7.52
C HIS A 142 -10.93 7.58 -7.48
N GLY A 143 -9.80 6.87 -7.38
CA GLY A 143 -8.48 7.48 -7.26
C GLY A 143 -8.24 8.20 -5.93
N LYS A 144 -9.00 7.85 -4.87
CA LYS A 144 -8.95 8.44 -3.52
C LYS A 144 -8.47 7.47 -2.44
N GLY A 145 -7.96 6.29 -2.81
CA GLY A 145 -7.53 5.25 -1.87
C GLY A 145 -6.56 5.76 -0.81
N THR A 146 -5.43 6.35 -1.21
CA THR A 146 -4.43 6.89 -0.27
C THR A 146 -4.98 8.04 0.58
N THR A 147 -5.76 8.94 -0.01
CA THR A 147 -6.40 10.06 0.71
C THR A 147 -7.30 9.54 1.83
N LEU A 148 -8.19 8.58 1.51
CA LEU A 148 -9.08 8.00 2.50
C LEU A 148 -8.32 7.17 3.53
N LYS A 149 -7.33 6.36 3.13
CA LYS A 149 -6.54 5.56 4.07
C LYS A 149 -5.87 6.43 5.14
N LYS A 150 -5.28 7.56 4.75
CA LYS A 150 -4.66 8.52 5.67
C LYS A 150 -5.70 9.17 6.58
N ALA A 151 -6.87 9.51 6.05
CA ALA A 151 -7.99 10.03 6.85
C ALA A 151 -8.46 9.01 7.90
N LEU A 152 -8.61 7.74 7.53
CA LEU A 152 -8.98 6.65 8.45
C LEU A 152 -7.93 6.43 9.54
N PHE A 153 -6.63 6.47 9.20
CA PHE A 153 -5.57 6.38 10.19
C PHE A 153 -5.62 7.53 11.20
N LYS A 154 -5.77 8.77 10.72
CA LYS A 154 -5.90 9.94 11.59
C LYS A 154 -7.16 9.84 12.46
N ALA A 155 -8.30 9.49 11.87
CA ALA A 155 -9.56 9.34 12.59
C ALA A 155 -9.42 8.36 13.76
N HIS A 156 -8.84 7.18 13.52
CA HIS A 156 -8.66 6.17 14.56
C HIS A 156 -7.58 6.53 15.59
N PHE A 157 -6.36 6.87 15.15
CA PHE A 157 -5.21 7.02 16.04
C PHE A 157 -5.05 8.42 16.63
N THR A 158 -5.49 9.46 15.95
CA THR A 158 -5.32 10.84 16.41
C THR A 158 -6.60 11.37 17.04
N ASP A 159 -7.74 11.12 16.39
CA ASP A 159 -9.02 11.72 16.76
C ASP A 159 -9.91 10.79 17.62
N GLY A 160 -9.51 9.51 17.80
CA GLY A 160 -10.25 8.53 18.61
C GLY A 160 -11.63 8.14 18.06
N LEU A 161 -11.86 8.33 16.76
CA LEU A 161 -13.14 8.08 16.11
C LEU A 161 -13.35 6.59 15.79
N ASP A 162 -14.63 6.19 15.78
CA ASP A 162 -15.06 4.85 15.41
C ASP A 162 -15.07 4.67 13.88
N VAL A 163 -14.10 3.91 13.37
CA VAL A 163 -14.00 3.59 11.94
C VAL A 163 -14.93 2.45 11.48
N ASN A 164 -15.84 1.99 12.32
CA ASN A 164 -16.96 1.10 11.98
C ASN A 164 -18.32 1.81 12.01
N ASP A 165 -18.35 3.07 12.45
CA ASP A 165 -19.55 3.91 12.50
C ASP A 165 -19.88 4.52 11.12
N ASN A 166 -21.12 4.37 10.68
CA ASN A 166 -21.54 4.80 9.34
C ASN A 166 -21.46 6.34 9.16
N PRO A 167 -22.03 7.19 10.04
CA PRO A 167 -21.82 8.64 10.02
C PRO A 167 -20.36 9.05 9.91
N THR A 168 -19.48 8.48 10.74
CA THR A 168 -18.03 8.76 10.71
C THR A 168 -17.43 8.42 9.35
N LEU A 169 -17.72 7.23 8.82
CA LEU A 169 -17.23 6.78 7.51
C LEU A 169 -17.73 7.67 6.35
N ILE A 170 -18.97 8.14 6.42
CA ILE A 170 -19.54 9.06 5.43
C ILE A 170 -18.83 10.42 5.46
N GLU A 171 -18.58 10.97 6.65
CA GLU A 171 -17.88 12.24 6.82
C GLU A 171 -16.46 12.15 6.25
N LEU A 172 -15.70 11.12 6.64
CA LEU A 172 -14.33 10.90 6.14
C LEU A 172 -14.30 10.70 4.62
N ALA A 173 -15.28 9.99 4.05
CA ALA A 173 -15.40 9.82 2.61
C ALA A 173 -15.67 11.14 1.89
N GLY A 174 -16.56 11.98 2.45
CA GLY A 174 -16.84 13.32 1.92
C GLY A 174 -15.61 14.21 1.92
N LEU A 175 -14.84 14.22 3.00
CA LEU A 175 -13.56 14.96 3.10
C LEU A 175 -12.52 14.45 2.10
N ALA A 176 -12.54 13.15 1.75
CA ALA A 176 -11.70 12.58 0.71
C ALA A 176 -12.18 12.87 -0.73
N GLY A 177 -13.35 13.52 -0.87
CA GLY A 177 -13.94 13.89 -2.15
C GLY A 177 -14.74 12.76 -2.82
N LEU A 178 -15.27 11.82 -2.03
CA LEU A 178 -16.14 10.74 -2.53
C LEU A 178 -17.61 11.18 -2.58
N PRO A 179 -18.40 10.67 -3.53
CA PRO A 179 -19.81 11.01 -3.65
C PRO A 179 -20.61 10.41 -2.49
N GLU A 180 -21.22 11.25 -1.66
CA GLU A 180 -21.94 10.85 -0.45
C GLU A 180 -23.00 9.77 -0.73
N GLN A 181 -23.78 9.92 -1.81
CA GLN A 181 -24.80 8.93 -2.18
C GLN A 181 -24.20 7.54 -2.42
N GLY A 182 -23.11 7.44 -3.19
CA GLY A 182 -22.45 6.17 -3.46
C GLY A 182 -21.86 5.52 -2.20
N VAL A 183 -21.37 6.35 -1.26
CA VAL A 183 -20.87 5.88 0.04
C VAL A 183 -22.02 5.31 0.88
N ARG A 184 -23.18 5.98 0.92
CA ARG A 184 -24.35 5.48 1.65
C ARG A 184 -24.87 4.17 1.08
N GLU A 185 -24.96 4.06 -0.25
CA GLU A 185 -25.36 2.84 -0.95
C GLU A 185 -24.37 1.69 -0.69
N LEU A 186 -23.07 1.97 -0.66
CA LEU A 186 -22.05 1.02 -0.28
C LEU A 186 -22.25 0.49 1.15
N LEU A 187 -22.40 1.40 2.12
CA LEU A 187 -22.54 1.03 3.54
C LEU A 187 -23.86 0.32 3.85
N ALA A 188 -24.87 0.43 2.97
CA ALA A 188 -26.14 -0.28 3.06
C ALA A 188 -26.18 -1.62 2.31
N SER A 189 -25.10 -2.00 1.62
CA SER A 189 -24.99 -3.24 0.83
C SER A 189 -23.82 -4.11 1.30
N ASP A 190 -23.52 -5.18 0.56
CA ASP A 190 -22.32 -6.02 0.72
C ASP A 190 -21.24 -5.78 -0.35
N ASN A 191 -21.39 -4.73 -1.16
CA ASN A 191 -20.43 -4.38 -2.21
C ASN A 191 -18.99 -4.29 -1.65
N TYR A 192 -18.02 -4.85 -2.38
CA TYR A 192 -16.62 -5.02 -1.99
C TYR A 192 -16.32 -6.01 -0.85
N ALA A 193 -17.32 -6.71 -0.27
CA ALA A 193 -17.02 -7.73 0.74
C ALA A 193 -16.16 -8.88 0.16
N TYR A 194 -16.44 -9.29 -1.07
CA TYR A 194 -15.64 -10.30 -1.78
C TYR A 194 -14.20 -9.80 -2.02
N ASP A 195 -14.04 -8.56 -2.48
CA ASP A 195 -12.72 -7.97 -2.74
C ASP A 195 -11.85 -7.93 -1.47
N VAL A 196 -12.44 -7.60 -0.32
CA VAL A 196 -11.75 -7.65 0.98
C VAL A 196 -11.21 -9.05 1.27
N SER A 197 -12.03 -10.09 1.06
CA SER A 197 -11.59 -11.48 1.26
C SER A 197 -10.53 -11.92 0.24
N GLN A 198 -10.66 -11.49 -1.02
CA GLN A 198 -9.69 -11.81 -2.07
C GLN A 198 -8.33 -11.20 -1.81
N ASP A 199 -8.27 -9.94 -1.38
CA ASP A 199 -7.02 -9.29 -1.03
C ASP A 199 -6.28 -10.07 0.06
N ILE A 200 -6.98 -10.50 1.11
CA ILE A 200 -6.37 -11.28 2.21
C ILE A 200 -5.79 -12.59 1.67
N GLN A 201 -6.56 -13.33 0.87
CA GLN A 201 -6.11 -14.61 0.31
C GLN A 201 -4.93 -14.44 -0.65
N GLU A 202 -4.98 -13.41 -1.49
CA GLU A 202 -3.90 -13.06 -2.40
C GLU A 202 -2.61 -12.76 -1.63
N GLY A 203 -2.71 -11.93 -0.58
CA GLY A 203 -1.57 -11.62 0.28
C GLY A 203 -0.96 -12.89 0.88
N VAL A 204 -1.78 -13.80 1.42
CA VAL A 204 -1.31 -15.06 1.99
C VAL A 204 -0.53 -15.89 0.96
N ASN A 205 -0.99 -15.94 -0.29
CA ASN A 205 -0.32 -16.64 -1.38
C ASN A 205 1.04 -15.99 -1.74
N LEU A 206 1.19 -14.69 -1.52
CA LEU A 206 2.44 -13.94 -1.69
C LEU A 206 3.37 -14.01 -0.46
N GLY A 207 2.99 -14.72 0.59
CA GLY A 207 3.78 -14.87 1.81
C GLY A 207 3.44 -13.87 2.92
N LEU A 208 2.30 -13.17 2.83
CA LEU A 208 1.78 -12.34 3.92
C LEU A 208 1.57 -13.19 5.18
N ARG A 209 2.17 -12.73 6.29
CA ARG A 209 1.99 -13.31 7.64
C ARG A 209 1.51 -12.27 8.67
N GLY A 210 1.46 -11.01 8.28
CA GLY A 210 1.09 -9.88 9.11
C GLY A 210 1.30 -8.58 8.34
N VAL A 211 0.80 -7.47 8.89
CA VAL A 211 0.80 -6.17 8.23
C VAL A 211 1.62 -5.11 8.99
N PRO A 212 2.14 -4.06 8.32
CA PRO A 212 2.01 -3.82 6.88
C PRO A 212 2.85 -4.79 6.04
N PHE A 213 2.47 -4.99 4.79
CA PHE A 213 3.24 -5.76 3.82
C PHE A 213 3.20 -5.04 2.49
N PHE A 214 4.38 -4.66 2.01
CA PHE A 214 4.55 -3.85 0.81
C PHE A 214 5.09 -4.73 -0.30
N VAL A 215 4.51 -4.68 -1.49
CA VAL A 215 4.98 -5.39 -2.67
C VAL A 215 5.23 -4.39 -3.79
N PHE A 216 6.47 -4.31 -4.26
CA PHE A 216 6.93 -3.38 -5.28
C PHE A 216 7.01 -4.10 -6.62
N ASP A 217 6.25 -3.60 -7.61
CA ASP A 217 6.17 -4.11 -8.98
C ASP A 217 6.01 -5.64 -9.07
N ARG A 218 5.29 -6.25 -8.10
CA ARG A 218 5.14 -7.70 -7.96
C ARG A 218 6.47 -8.49 -7.94
N LYS A 219 7.57 -7.85 -7.56
CA LYS A 219 8.92 -8.41 -7.61
C LYS A 219 9.61 -8.46 -6.26
N TYR A 220 9.48 -7.38 -5.48
CA TYR A 220 10.11 -7.28 -4.16
C TYR A 220 9.03 -7.13 -3.10
N ALA A 221 9.26 -7.71 -1.92
CA ALA A 221 8.33 -7.62 -0.80
C ALA A 221 9.05 -7.18 0.48
N ILE A 222 8.43 -6.27 1.23
CA ILE A 222 8.90 -5.79 2.53
C ILE A 222 7.83 -6.14 3.58
N PRO A 223 8.09 -7.11 4.46
CA PRO A 223 7.22 -7.41 5.58
C PRO A 223 7.48 -6.48 6.77
N GLY A 224 6.44 -5.82 7.26
CA GLY A 224 6.45 -4.96 8.44
C GLY A 224 6.93 -3.52 8.17
N ALA A 225 6.85 -2.70 9.22
CA ALA A 225 7.29 -1.30 9.21
C ALA A 225 8.82 -1.17 9.35
N GLN A 226 9.54 -1.70 8.37
CA GLN A 226 11.01 -1.78 8.34
C GLN A 226 11.70 -0.40 8.46
N PRO A 227 13.01 -0.36 8.78
CA PRO A 227 13.80 0.87 8.70
C PRO A 227 13.73 1.51 7.31
N MET A 228 13.85 2.85 7.26
CA MET A 228 13.75 3.62 6.02
C MET A 228 14.77 3.19 4.96
N GLU A 229 15.96 2.76 5.39
CA GLU A 229 17.01 2.22 4.51
C GLU A 229 16.55 1.02 3.68
N VAL A 230 15.70 0.13 4.23
CA VAL A 230 15.18 -1.04 3.50
C VAL A 230 14.27 -0.59 2.37
N PHE A 231 13.43 0.43 2.61
CA PHE A 231 12.59 1.05 1.58
C PHE A 231 13.45 1.70 0.50
N HIS A 232 14.45 2.51 0.88
CA HIS A 232 15.38 3.15 -0.05
C HIS A 232 16.06 2.13 -0.98
N ASN A 233 16.67 1.11 -0.40
CA ASN A 233 17.39 0.10 -1.17
C ASN A 233 16.45 -0.63 -2.14
N THR A 234 15.25 -0.99 -1.69
CA THR A 234 14.24 -1.65 -2.53
C THR A 234 13.78 -0.75 -3.67
N ILE A 235 13.53 0.54 -3.41
CA ILE A 235 13.16 1.53 -4.44
C ILE A 235 14.28 1.64 -5.48
N GLN A 236 15.54 1.76 -5.05
CA GLN A 236 16.68 1.82 -5.96
C GLN A 236 16.83 0.55 -6.79
N GLU A 237 16.65 -0.63 -6.19
CA GLU A 237 16.66 -1.90 -6.92
C GLU A 237 15.53 -2.01 -7.94
N CYS A 238 14.33 -1.52 -7.61
CA CYS A 238 13.21 -1.45 -8.54
C CYS A 238 13.58 -0.58 -9.75
N LEU A 239 14.20 0.57 -9.52
CA LEU A 239 14.60 1.53 -10.57
C LEU A 239 15.76 1.03 -11.43
N ALA A 240 16.72 0.32 -10.83
CA ALA A 240 17.86 -0.25 -11.53
C ALA A 240 17.45 -1.46 -12.39
N ASN A 241 16.61 -2.35 -11.86
CA ASN A 241 16.19 -3.56 -12.54
C ASN A 241 14.96 -3.35 -13.44
N GLN A 242 14.95 -2.26 -14.21
CA GLN A 242 13.97 -2.03 -15.27
C GLN A 242 13.90 -3.28 -16.13
N VAL A 243 12.76 -3.99 -16.04
CA VAL A 243 12.47 -5.08 -16.97
C VAL A 243 12.36 -4.41 -18.33
N THR A 244 13.38 -4.61 -19.16
CA THR A 244 13.27 -4.28 -20.56
C THR A 244 12.12 -5.14 -21.08
N PRO A 245 11.06 -4.55 -21.66
CA PRO A 245 9.98 -5.33 -22.24
C PRO A 245 10.59 -6.39 -23.15
N LEU A 246 10.08 -7.63 -23.04
CA LEU A 246 10.56 -8.73 -23.85
C LEU A 246 10.44 -8.29 -25.32
N GLN A 247 11.58 -8.12 -25.99
CA GLN A 247 11.58 -7.76 -27.39
C GLN A 247 11.40 -9.03 -28.18
N GLN A 248 10.21 -9.21 -28.75
CA GLN A 248 10.00 -10.24 -29.75
C GLN A 248 10.97 -9.96 -30.92
N ARG A 249 11.79 -10.96 -31.24
CA ARG A 249 12.78 -10.91 -32.33
C ARG A 249 12.45 -12.03 -33.29
N GLY A 250 12.39 -11.70 -34.58
CA GLY A 250 11.85 -12.58 -35.62
C GLY A 250 10.47 -12.13 -36.08
N GLU A 251 10.07 -12.55 -37.27
CA GLU A 251 8.68 -12.46 -37.72
C GLU A 251 7.83 -13.52 -37.00
N ASP A 252 6.51 -13.34 -36.93
CA ASP A 252 5.62 -14.35 -36.35
C ASP A 252 5.84 -15.69 -37.05
N GLY A 253 6.33 -16.67 -36.28
CA GLY A 253 6.54 -18.03 -36.75
C GLY A 253 5.27 -18.86 -36.63
N PRO A 254 5.18 -20.01 -37.32
CA PRO A 254 4.01 -20.86 -37.23
C PRO A 254 3.67 -21.20 -35.78
N SER A 255 2.44 -20.92 -35.37
CA SER A 255 1.97 -21.11 -34.00
C SER A 255 0.62 -21.80 -33.99
N CYS A 256 0.34 -22.53 -32.91
CA CYS A 256 -0.95 -23.18 -32.74
C CYS A 256 -1.82 -22.33 -31.84
N ASP A 257 -2.96 -21.92 -32.37
CA ASP A 257 -4.02 -21.27 -31.62
C ASP A 257 -4.65 -22.30 -30.65
N PRO A 258 -4.59 -22.07 -29.33
CA PRO A 258 -5.13 -23.00 -28.33
C PRO A 258 -6.66 -22.97 -28.24
N GLU A 259 -7.33 -21.94 -28.75
CA GLU A 259 -8.79 -21.84 -28.76
C GLU A 259 -9.39 -22.50 -30.02
N THR A 260 -8.75 -22.30 -31.17
CA THR A 260 -9.24 -22.87 -32.45
C THR A 260 -8.58 -24.19 -32.82
N GLY A 261 -7.46 -24.54 -32.18
CA GLY A 261 -6.67 -25.75 -32.45
C GLY A 261 -5.93 -25.73 -33.79
N LYS A 262 -5.90 -24.60 -34.48
CA LYS A 262 -5.25 -24.46 -35.79
C LYS A 262 -3.78 -24.05 -35.63
N CYS A 263 -2.91 -24.72 -36.37
CA CYS A 263 -1.49 -24.38 -36.44
C CYS A 263 -1.18 -23.78 -37.81
N GLU A 264 -0.72 -22.53 -37.83
CA GLU A 264 -0.40 -21.75 -39.04
C GLU A 264 0.86 -20.91 -38.83
#